data_AF-A0A2I0EX79-F1
#
_entry.id   AF-A0A2I0EX79-F1
#
_cell.length_a   1.000
_cell.length_b   1.000
_cell.length_c   1.000
_cell.angle_alpha   90.00
_cell.angle_beta   90.00
_cell.angle_gamma   90.00
#
_symmetry.space_group_name_H-M   'P 1'
#
loop_
_entity.id
_entity.type
_entity.pdbx_description
1 polymer ?
#
loop_
_entity_poly.entity_id
_entity_poly.type
_entity_poly.pdbx_seq_one_letter_code
_entity_poly.pdbx_strand_id
1 'polypeptide(L)'
;MHAPFFKQLMKAYKGGVPMEKTSSYTYFAIQSKGEIAKGFVAYEKGIFNPEEITRILDIQAFSSWAYGDKRVDGSEYLFSTWSAEKSEIGRLDVEAQCRDTIKNLKNKVSQLNRIKQQYDVKFVLVIVPSIYHEEQPWISFNEEVIEFCYLTGTTIEVDMYIHQLEDEESL
;
A
#
# COMPACT_ATOMS: atom_id res chain seq x y z
N MET A 1 7.64 22.86 45.13
CA MET A 1 6.19 23.09 45.01
C MET A 1 5.87 23.35 43.53
N HIS A 2 5.81 22.31 42.68
CA HIS A 2 5.67 22.41 41.21
C HIS A 2 4.50 21.57 40.67
N ALA A 3 3.45 21.41 41.47
CA ALA A 3 2.25 20.65 41.09
C ALA A 3 1.19 21.40 40.25
N PRO A 4 1.06 22.76 40.24
CA PRO A 4 -0.05 23.38 39.53
C PRO A 4 0.11 23.42 38.00
N PHE A 5 1.35 23.54 37.50
CA PHE A 5 1.62 23.68 36.06
C PHE A 5 1.37 22.37 35.30
N PHE A 6 1.74 21.22 35.89
CA PHE A 6 1.54 19.90 35.30
C PHE A 6 0.06 19.51 35.22
N LYS A 7 -0.76 19.94 36.19
CA LYS A 7 -2.21 19.75 36.15
C LYS A 7 -2.90 20.62 35.10
N GLN A 8 -2.35 21.79 34.77
CA GLN A 8 -2.90 22.66 33.74
C GLN A 8 -2.59 22.14 32.33
N LEU A 9 -1.38 21.59 32.11
CA LEU A 9 -1.02 20.87 30.88
C LEU A 9 -1.92 19.63 30.65
N MET A 10 -2.16 18.84 31.71
CA MET A 10 -3.00 17.64 31.63
C MET A 10 -4.51 17.93 31.51
N LYS A 11 -4.95 19.16 31.84
CA LYS A 11 -6.36 19.57 31.66
C LYS A 11 -6.63 20.08 30.24
N ALA A 12 -5.62 20.64 29.56
CA ALA A 12 -5.70 20.96 28.12
C ALA A 12 -5.73 19.70 27.24
N TYR A 13 -5.17 18.58 27.71
CA TYR A 13 -5.19 17.29 27.01
C TYR A 13 -6.54 16.56 27.00
N LYS A 14 -7.59 17.09 27.67
CA LYS A 14 -8.91 16.44 27.72
C LYS A 14 -9.82 16.73 26.51
N GLY A 15 -9.30 17.40 25.49
CA GLY A 15 -9.98 17.59 24.20
C GLY A 15 -9.01 17.57 23.01
N GLY A 16 -7.85 16.94 23.16
CA GLY A 16 -6.83 16.93 22.11
C GLY A 16 -7.29 16.12 20.91
N VAL A 17 -7.40 16.78 19.76
CA VAL A 17 -7.36 16.09 18.46
C VAL A 17 -6.12 15.19 18.49
N PRO A 18 -6.22 13.89 18.16
CA PRO A 18 -5.06 13.03 18.09
C PRO A 18 -4.04 13.68 17.16
N MET A 19 -2.85 14.00 17.69
CA MET A 19 -1.77 14.52 16.87
C MET A 19 -1.48 13.49 15.79
N GLU A 20 -1.52 13.93 14.53
CA GLU A 20 -1.24 13.07 13.39
C GLU A 20 0.20 12.56 13.51
N LYS A 21 0.40 11.26 13.30
CA LYS A 21 1.68 10.60 13.53
C LYS A 21 2.18 10.00 12.24
N THR A 22 3.48 10.15 12.03
CA THR A 22 4.17 9.43 10.96
C THR A 22 3.90 7.94 11.07
N SER A 23 3.36 7.40 10.00
CA SER A 23 2.96 6.02 9.91
C SER A 23 3.09 5.54 8.48
N SER A 24 2.94 4.24 8.30
CA SER A 24 2.91 3.64 6.99
C SER A 24 1.93 2.49 6.95
N TYR A 25 1.56 2.09 5.75
CA TYR A 25 1.02 0.78 5.49
C TYR A 25 1.67 0.18 4.24
N THR A 26 1.63 -1.14 4.14
CA THR A 26 2.12 -1.88 2.98
C THR A 26 1.05 -2.80 2.46
N TYR A 27 1.11 -3.14 1.17
CA TYR A 27 0.26 -4.17 0.58
C TYR A 27 0.89 -4.75 -0.69
N PHE A 28 0.39 -5.90 -1.12
CA PHE A 28 0.80 -6.51 -2.37
C PHE A 28 -0.27 -6.28 -3.43
N ALA A 29 0.15 -5.91 -4.63
CA ALA A 29 -0.73 -5.66 -5.76
C ALA A 29 -0.29 -6.43 -7.01
N ILE A 30 -1.28 -6.93 -7.74
CA ILE A 30 -1.15 -7.44 -9.10
C ILE A 30 -1.88 -6.44 -9.99
N GLN A 31 -1.13 -5.83 -10.90
CA GLN A 31 -1.64 -4.78 -11.78
C GLN A 31 -1.42 -5.17 -13.23
N SER A 32 -2.38 -4.84 -14.09
CA SER A 32 -2.20 -4.97 -15.55
C SER A 32 -0.97 -4.19 -15.99
N LYS A 33 -0.21 -4.69 -16.97
CA LYS A 33 0.68 -3.81 -17.75
C LYS A 33 -0.12 -3.10 -18.83
N GLY A 34 0.40 -1.95 -19.24
CA GLY A 34 -0.28 -1.07 -20.15
C GLY A 34 0.52 0.21 -20.40
N GLU A 35 -0.16 1.19 -20.95
CA GLU A 35 0.41 2.48 -21.29
C GLU A 35 -0.46 3.64 -20.80
N ILE A 36 0.16 4.81 -20.68
CA ILE A 36 -0.54 6.04 -20.35
C ILE A 36 -0.86 6.77 -21.66
N ALA A 37 -2.15 6.83 -22.00
CA ALA A 37 -2.66 7.64 -23.11
C ALA A 37 -3.49 8.81 -22.55
N LYS A 38 -4.82 8.73 -22.61
CA LYS A 38 -5.74 9.67 -21.93
C LYS A 38 -6.14 9.18 -20.52
N GLY A 39 -5.26 8.37 -19.93
CA GLY A 39 -5.51 7.51 -18.78
C GLY A 39 -4.71 6.21 -18.95
N PHE A 40 -4.61 5.42 -17.88
CA PHE A 40 -3.97 4.11 -17.96
C PHE A 40 -4.87 3.11 -18.70
N VAL A 41 -4.33 2.49 -19.74
CA VAL A 41 -5.00 1.47 -20.56
C VAL A 41 -4.14 0.21 -20.56
N ALA A 42 -4.73 -0.90 -20.12
CA ALA A 42 -4.06 -2.19 -20.12
C ALA A 42 -3.84 -2.71 -21.54
N TYR A 43 -2.73 -3.42 -21.75
CA TYR A 43 -2.60 -4.29 -22.91
C TYR A 43 -3.57 -5.47 -22.79
N GLU A 44 -4.04 -6.00 -23.92
CA GLU A 44 -5.01 -7.11 -23.93
C GLU A 44 -4.57 -8.30 -23.08
N LYS A 45 -3.28 -8.67 -23.14
CA LYS A 45 -2.69 -9.75 -22.33
C LYS A 45 -2.58 -9.42 -20.84
N GLY A 46 -2.67 -8.15 -20.46
CA GLY A 46 -2.66 -7.70 -19.07
C GLY A 46 -4.03 -7.73 -18.41
N ILE A 47 -5.11 -7.94 -19.17
CA ILE A 47 -6.47 -8.00 -18.63
C ILE A 47 -6.69 -9.37 -17.95
N PHE A 48 -7.11 -9.34 -16.69
CA PHE A 48 -7.42 -10.53 -15.90
C PHE A 48 -8.69 -10.34 -15.07
N ASN A 49 -9.32 -11.44 -14.65
CA ASN A 49 -10.42 -11.41 -13.69
C ASN A 49 -9.87 -11.46 -12.26
N PRO A 50 -10.09 -10.44 -11.40
CA PRO A 50 -9.63 -10.47 -10.01
C PRO A 50 -10.14 -11.65 -9.19
N GLU A 51 -11.33 -12.17 -9.46
CA GLU A 51 -11.86 -13.36 -8.77
C GLU A 51 -11.07 -14.64 -9.11
N GLU A 52 -10.49 -14.71 -10.32
CA GLU A 52 -9.59 -15.81 -10.69
C GLU A 52 -8.28 -15.74 -9.90
N ILE A 53 -7.74 -14.53 -9.71
CA ILE A 53 -6.55 -14.31 -8.86
C ILE A 53 -6.82 -14.75 -7.42
N THR A 54 -7.96 -14.33 -6.85
CA THR A 54 -8.41 -14.76 -5.52
C THR A 54 -8.45 -16.29 -5.40
N ARG A 55 -9.01 -16.99 -6.41
CA ARG A 55 -9.08 -18.46 -6.42
C ARG A 55 -7.71 -19.13 -6.58
N ILE A 56 -6.82 -18.59 -7.41
CA ILE A 56 -5.47 -19.15 -7.64
C ILE A 56 -4.62 -19.04 -6.39
N LEU A 57 -4.66 -17.88 -5.73
CA LEU A 57 -3.83 -17.61 -4.55
C LEU A 57 -4.46 -18.13 -3.25
N ASP A 58 -5.78 -18.31 -3.23
CA ASP A 58 -6.56 -18.59 -2.02
C ASP A 58 -6.35 -17.49 -0.96
N ILE A 59 -6.40 -16.24 -1.43
CA ILE A 59 -6.22 -15.02 -0.64
C ILE A 59 -7.33 -14.07 -1.05
N GLN A 60 -8.00 -13.44 -0.08
CA GLN A 60 -8.99 -12.41 -0.38
C GLN A 60 -8.34 -11.05 -0.59
N ALA A 61 -8.69 -10.39 -1.70
CA ALA A 61 -8.34 -9.01 -1.92
C ALA A 61 -9.15 -8.10 -0.99
N PHE A 62 -8.52 -7.03 -0.50
CA PHE A 62 -9.25 -5.93 0.13
C PHE A 62 -9.71 -4.89 -0.91
N SER A 63 -9.11 -4.90 -2.11
CA SER A 63 -9.47 -4.03 -3.22
C SER A 63 -9.15 -4.69 -4.56
N SER A 64 -10.07 -4.57 -5.51
CA SER A 64 -9.88 -5.05 -6.88
C SER A 64 -10.76 -4.29 -7.85
N TRP A 65 -10.30 -4.17 -9.09
CA TRP A 65 -11.11 -3.70 -10.22
C TRP A 65 -10.89 -4.66 -11.39
N ALA A 66 -11.97 -5.09 -12.02
CA ALA A 66 -11.91 -5.77 -13.30
C ALA A 66 -11.92 -4.75 -14.44
N TYR A 67 -11.31 -5.11 -15.56
CA TYR A 67 -11.50 -4.36 -16.80
C TYR A 67 -12.99 -4.26 -17.15
N GLY A 68 -13.46 -3.05 -17.44
CA GLY A 68 -14.86 -2.75 -17.75
C GLY A 68 -15.73 -2.42 -16.52
N ASP A 69 -15.21 -2.56 -15.29
CA ASP A 69 -15.94 -2.14 -14.10
C ASP A 69 -16.25 -0.64 -14.16
N LYS A 70 -17.45 -0.27 -13.66
CA LYS A 70 -17.90 1.11 -13.64
C LYS A 70 -17.28 1.89 -12.48
N ARG A 71 -16.80 3.08 -12.78
CA ARG A 71 -16.36 4.10 -11.81
C ARG A 71 -17.54 4.91 -11.30
N VAL A 72 -17.29 5.67 -10.23
CA VAL A 72 -18.28 6.56 -9.61
C VAL A 72 -18.83 7.61 -10.60
N ASP A 73 -18.00 8.08 -11.53
CA ASP A 73 -18.37 9.04 -12.56
C ASP A 73 -19.05 8.41 -13.79
N GLY A 74 -19.28 7.08 -13.78
CA GLY A 74 -19.89 6.33 -14.88
C GLY A 74 -18.93 5.88 -15.98
N SER A 75 -17.67 6.34 -15.97
CA SER A 75 -16.62 5.82 -16.87
C SER A 75 -16.20 4.39 -16.48
N GLU A 76 -15.39 3.73 -17.31
CA GLU A 76 -14.95 2.34 -17.07
C GLU A 76 -13.47 2.28 -16.68
N TYR A 77 -13.11 1.28 -15.87
CA TYR A 77 -11.72 0.88 -15.71
C TYR A 77 -11.20 0.18 -16.97
N LEU A 78 -10.18 0.77 -17.60
CA LEU A 78 -9.52 0.18 -18.77
C LEU A 78 -8.35 -0.73 -18.39
N PHE A 79 -8.40 -1.31 -17.19
CA PHE A 79 -7.38 -2.18 -16.64
C PHE A 79 -7.95 -3.06 -15.52
N SER A 80 -7.23 -4.12 -15.19
CA SER A 80 -7.50 -4.95 -14.01
C SER A 80 -6.46 -4.71 -12.90
N THR A 81 -6.91 -4.73 -11.65
CA THR A 81 -6.06 -4.71 -10.46
C THR A 81 -6.60 -5.64 -9.37
N TRP A 82 -5.70 -6.17 -8.56
CA TRP A 82 -6.00 -6.98 -7.39
C TRP A 82 -4.99 -6.64 -6.29
N SER A 83 -5.48 -6.24 -5.10
CA SER A 83 -4.65 -5.81 -3.98
C SER A 83 -5.06 -6.55 -2.70
N ALA A 84 -4.08 -7.13 -2.00
CA ALA A 84 -4.29 -7.93 -0.81
C ALA A 84 -3.15 -7.80 0.21
N GLU A 85 -3.26 -8.54 1.32
CA GLU A 85 -2.22 -8.65 2.35
C GLU A 85 -1.76 -7.28 2.90
N LYS A 86 -2.74 -6.39 3.13
CA LYS A 86 -2.48 -5.07 3.72
C LYS A 86 -1.96 -5.22 5.15
N SER A 87 -0.84 -4.59 5.45
CA SER A 87 -0.29 -4.47 6.81
C SER A 87 -0.27 -3.00 7.24
N GLU A 88 -0.95 -2.70 8.33
CA GLU A 88 -1.08 -1.35 8.91
C GLU A 88 -1.00 -1.46 10.42
N ILE A 89 0.10 -0.98 11.01
CA ILE A 89 0.39 -1.16 12.44
C ILE A 89 0.37 0.16 13.23
N GLY A 90 -0.08 1.27 12.61
CA GLY A 90 -0.23 2.57 13.25
C GLY A 90 1.08 3.27 13.65
N ARG A 91 2.21 2.81 13.11
CA ARG A 91 3.54 3.42 13.25
C ARG A 91 4.36 3.16 12.00
N LEU A 92 5.45 3.91 11.84
CA LEU A 92 6.43 3.68 10.79
C LEU A 92 7.35 2.50 11.16
N ASP A 93 7.10 1.33 10.56
CA ASP A 93 7.92 0.13 10.70
C ASP A 93 7.86 -0.67 9.39
N VAL A 94 8.39 -0.06 8.33
CA VAL A 94 8.22 -0.56 6.96
C VAL A 94 8.77 -1.98 6.81
N GLU A 95 9.89 -2.30 7.44
CA GLU A 95 10.47 -3.65 7.36
C GLU A 95 9.51 -4.71 7.92
N ALA A 96 8.98 -4.51 9.13
CA ALA A 96 8.03 -5.45 9.73
C ALA A 96 6.75 -5.55 8.91
N GLN A 97 6.26 -4.43 8.38
CA GLN A 97 5.05 -4.40 7.55
C GLN A 97 5.23 -5.14 6.22
N CYS A 98 6.35 -4.94 5.53
CA CYS A 98 6.68 -5.68 4.32
C CYS A 98 6.74 -7.19 4.59
N ARG A 99 7.35 -7.61 5.70
CA ARG A 99 7.41 -9.03 6.10
C ARG A 99 6.02 -9.62 6.35
N ASP A 100 5.15 -8.87 7.03
CA ASP A 100 3.77 -9.27 7.25
C ASP A 100 2.98 -9.35 5.93
N THR A 101 3.13 -8.37 5.04
CA THR A 101 2.48 -8.38 3.71
C THR A 101 2.88 -9.59 2.87
N ILE A 102 4.15 -10.01 2.89
CA ILE A 102 4.57 -11.17 2.08
C ILE A 102 4.35 -12.51 2.79
N LYS A 103 3.96 -12.52 4.07
CA LYS A 103 3.95 -13.71 4.92
C LYS A 103 3.21 -14.90 4.29
N ASN A 104 2.02 -14.66 3.78
CA ASN A 104 1.19 -15.69 3.13
C ASN A 104 1.60 -15.92 1.65
N LEU A 105 2.14 -14.91 0.99
CA LEU A 105 2.52 -14.93 -0.43
C LEU A 105 3.80 -15.74 -0.69
N LYS A 106 4.72 -15.82 0.26
CA LYS A 106 5.96 -16.61 0.11
C LYS A 106 5.70 -18.08 -0.21
N ASN A 107 4.64 -18.66 0.34
CA ASN A 107 4.25 -20.04 0.06
C ASN A 107 3.46 -20.19 -1.25
N LYS A 108 3.28 -19.08 -2.00
CA LYS A 108 2.50 -18.99 -3.25
C LYS A 108 3.36 -18.57 -4.45
N VAL A 109 4.69 -18.60 -4.34
CA VAL A 109 5.62 -18.16 -5.40
C VAL A 109 5.37 -18.90 -6.73
N SER A 110 5.10 -20.20 -6.70
CA SER A 110 4.81 -20.96 -7.93
C SER A 110 3.48 -20.53 -8.57
N GLN A 111 2.45 -20.27 -7.79
CA GLN A 111 1.17 -19.74 -8.25
C GLN A 111 1.33 -18.32 -8.82
N LEU A 112 2.07 -17.45 -8.14
CA LEU A 112 2.41 -16.10 -8.61
C LEU A 112 3.14 -16.15 -9.95
N ASN A 113 4.13 -17.03 -10.10
CA ASN A 113 4.84 -17.20 -11.35
C ASN A 113 3.95 -17.73 -12.48
N ARG A 114 2.97 -18.60 -12.17
CA ARG A 114 1.94 -19.03 -13.12
C ARG A 114 1.05 -17.87 -13.57
N ILE A 115 0.63 -16.98 -12.66
CA ILE A 115 -0.15 -15.77 -13.01
C ILE A 115 0.64 -14.91 -14.01
N LYS A 116 1.94 -14.70 -13.78
CA LYS A 116 2.81 -13.96 -14.71
C LYS A 116 3.02 -14.62 -16.08
N GLN A 117 2.89 -15.94 -16.16
CA GLN A 117 2.93 -16.67 -17.43
C GLN A 117 1.60 -16.57 -18.18
N GLN A 118 0.49 -16.52 -17.45
CA GLN A 118 -0.87 -16.44 -18.01
C GLN A 118 -1.22 -15.02 -18.46
N TYR A 119 -0.73 -14.00 -17.73
CA TYR A 119 -1.07 -12.60 -17.97
C TYR A 119 0.17 -11.71 -18.00
N ASP A 120 0.14 -10.68 -18.84
CA ASP A 120 1.15 -9.61 -18.83
C ASP A 120 0.88 -8.61 -17.70
N VAL A 121 1.25 -9.00 -16.49
CA VAL A 121 1.02 -8.23 -15.25
C VAL A 121 2.34 -7.82 -14.60
N LYS A 122 2.27 -6.78 -13.77
CA LYS A 122 3.32 -6.45 -12.80
C LYS A 122 2.86 -6.79 -11.39
N PHE A 123 3.80 -7.28 -10.58
CA PHE A 123 3.62 -7.45 -9.15
C PHE A 123 4.31 -6.30 -8.44
N VAL A 124 3.63 -5.73 -7.45
CA VAL A 124 4.11 -4.56 -6.72
C VAL A 124 3.94 -4.78 -5.22
N LEU A 125 5.03 -4.64 -4.47
CA LEU A 125 4.99 -4.43 -3.03
C LEU A 125 4.92 -2.92 -2.81
N VAL A 126 3.73 -2.43 -2.48
CA VAL A 126 3.48 -1.00 -2.30
C VAL A 126 3.71 -0.63 -0.84
N ILE A 127 4.42 0.48 -0.61
CA ILE A 127 4.70 1.07 0.69
C ILE A 127 4.17 2.49 0.66
N VAL A 128 3.28 2.81 1.58
CA VAL A 128 2.60 4.11 1.61
C VAL A 128 2.89 4.79 2.95
N PRO A 129 4.01 5.51 3.08
CA PRO A 129 4.29 6.30 4.26
C PRO A 129 3.55 7.65 4.22
N SER A 130 2.98 8.02 5.35
CA SER A 130 2.45 9.35 5.65
C SER A 130 3.38 10.00 6.67
N ILE A 131 4.07 11.06 6.26
CA ILE A 131 5.12 11.73 7.03
C ILE A 131 4.60 13.06 7.56
N TYR A 132 4.75 13.26 8.87
CA TYR A 132 4.32 14.47 9.56
C TYR A 132 5.51 15.17 10.22
N HIS A 133 5.36 16.47 10.50
CA HIS A 133 6.31 17.25 11.33
C HIS A 133 7.77 17.20 10.85
N GLU A 134 7.98 17.17 9.53
CA GLU A 134 9.33 17.12 8.92
C GLU A 134 10.16 15.88 9.31
N GLU A 135 9.52 14.81 9.82
CA GLU A 135 10.23 13.58 10.17
C GLU A 135 10.92 12.95 8.95
N GLN A 136 12.11 12.38 9.17
CA GLN A 136 12.90 11.73 8.13
C GLN A 136 13.01 10.24 8.44
N PRO A 137 12.02 9.44 8.00
CA PRO A 137 11.95 8.02 8.30
C PRO A 137 13.11 7.25 7.69
N TRP A 138 13.64 6.29 8.44
CA TRP A 138 14.49 5.24 7.87
C TRP A 138 13.61 4.11 7.32
N ILE A 139 13.86 3.70 6.07
CA ILE A 139 13.19 2.57 5.43
C ILE A 139 14.26 1.57 4.99
N SER A 140 14.16 0.34 5.49
CA SER A 140 15.02 -0.79 5.11
C SER A 140 14.20 -2.03 4.77
N PHE A 141 14.86 -2.96 4.07
CA PHE A 141 14.33 -4.27 3.73
C PHE A 141 15.31 -5.33 4.16
N ASN A 142 14.81 -6.41 4.77
CA ASN A 142 15.63 -7.56 5.11
C ASN A 142 15.77 -8.52 3.92
N GLU A 143 16.65 -9.51 4.07
CA GLU A 143 16.92 -10.54 3.05
C GLU A 143 15.66 -11.28 2.60
N GLU A 144 14.76 -11.59 3.54
CA GLU A 144 13.50 -12.28 3.28
C GLU A 144 12.59 -11.52 2.29
N VAL A 145 12.46 -10.20 2.46
CA VAL A 145 11.67 -9.36 1.54
C VAL A 145 12.35 -9.25 0.19
N ILE A 146 13.68 -9.06 0.17
CA ILE A 146 14.46 -8.96 -1.05
C ILE A 146 14.38 -10.26 -1.86
N GLU A 147 14.50 -11.41 -1.21
CA GLU A 147 14.40 -12.72 -1.84
C GLU A 147 13.02 -12.95 -2.45
N PHE A 148 11.95 -12.67 -1.70
CA PHE A 148 10.59 -12.78 -2.24
C PHE A 148 10.41 -11.92 -3.49
N CYS A 149 10.86 -10.66 -3.45
CA CYS A 149 10.78 -9.76 -4.59
C CYS A 149 11.57 -10.27 -5.78
N TYR A 150 12.77 -10.81 -5.56
CA TYR A 150 13.59 -11.41 -6.61
C TYR A 150 12.90 -12.62 -7.25
N LEU A 151 12.45 -13.59 -6.44
CA LEU A 151 11.87 -14.86 -6.91
C LEU A 151 10.55 -14.67 -7.68
N THR A 152 9.83 -13.59 -7.39
CA THR A 152 8.55 -13.28 -8.02
C THR A 152 8.68 -12.18 -9.07
N GLY A 153 9.85 -11.55 -9.23
CA GLY A 153 10.04 -10.34 -10.03
C GLY A 153 9.12 -9.19 -9.62
N THR A 154 8.90 -9.02 -8.32
CA THR A 154 8.05 -7.96 -7.75
C THR A 154 8.82 -6.67 -7.63
N THR A 155 8.23 -5.57 -8.11
CA THR A 155 8.75 -4.22 -7.94
C THR A 155 8.38 -3.70 -6.55
N ILE A 156 9.27 -2.94 -5.91
CA ILE A 156 8.93 -2.19 -4.70
C ILE A 156 8.58 -0.76 -5.14
N GLU A 157 7.38 -0.30 -4.81
CA GLU A 157 6.93 1.08 -5.06
C GLU A 157 6.69 1.79 -3.72
N VAL A 158 7.22 3.00 -3.57
CA VAL A 158 7.01 3.86 -2.40
C VAL A 158 6.17 5.07 -2.84
N ASP A 159 4.93 5.14 -2.37
CA ASP A 159 3.99 6.22 -2.63
C ASP A 159 3.87 7.09 -1.37
N MET A 160 4.69 8.14 -1.29
CA MET A 160 4.91 8.90 -0.07
C MET A 160 4.04 10.15 -0.02
N TYR A 161 3.37 10.35 1.12
CA TYR A 161 2.65 11.59 1.45
C TYR A 161 3.42 12.36 2.52
N ILE A 162 3.67 13.64 2.27
CA ILE A 162 4.35 14.53 3.20
C ILE A 162 3.37 15.63 3.59
N HIS A 163 3.07 15.71 4.88
CA HIS A 163 2.16 16.68 5.47
C HIS A 163 2.98 17.74 6.19
N GLN A 164 2.95 18.96 5.67
CA GLN A 164 3.51 20.12 6.35
C GLN A 164 2.53 20.59 7.43
N LEU A 165 3.06 21.18 8.50
CA LEU A 165 2.22 21.92 9.44
C LEU A 165 1.59 23.08 8.66
N GLU A 166 0.27 23.22 8.69
CA GLU A 166 -0.36 24.48 8.28
C GLU A 166 0.17 25.58 9.20
N ASP A 167 0.65 26.68 8.62
CA ASP A 167 1.06 27.85 9.39
C ASP A 167 -0.14 28.32 10.23
N GLU A 168 -0.06 28.20 11.56
CA GLU A 168 -0.92 28.91 12.50
C GLU A 168 -0.60 30.42 12.46
N GLU A 169 -0.68 31.06 11.29
CA GLU A 169 -0.59 32.52 11.16
C GLU A 169 -1.69 33.05 10.25
N SER A 170 -2.91 33.09 10.79
CA SER A 170 -3.85 34.16 10.46
C SER A 170 -4.80 34.42 11.65
N LEU A 171 -4.33 35.19 12.63
CA LEU A 171 -5.17 35.95 13.55
C LEU A 171 -4.80 37.43 13.46
#